data_AF-H2XRW8-F1
#
_entry.id   AF-H2XRW8-F1
#
_cell.length_a   1.000
_cell.length_b   1.000
_cell.length_c   1.000
_cell.angle_alpha   90.00
_cell.angle_beta   90.00
_cell.angle_gamma   90.00
#
_symmetry.space_group_name_H-M   'P 1'
#
loop_
_entity.id
_entity.type
_entity.pdbx_description
1 polymer ?
#
loop_
_entity_poly.entity_id
_entity_poly.type
_entity_poly.pdbx_seq_one_letter_code
_entity_poly.pdbx_strand_id
1 'polypeptide(L)'
;MRFPKGTTGGSGGTCTDRNTYCPSWANDGECSANPSYMLTYCRKSCKQCNGGTTNGNCRNKDSRCRGWRSYCGNNRYVDRNCKQTCETC
;
A
#
# COMPACT_ATOMS: atom_id res chain seq x y z
N MET A 1 28.64 2.98 -4.00
CA MET A 1 27.91 4.14 -3.41
C MET A 1 26.75 3.60 -2.58
N ARG A 2 26.74 3.81 -1.25
CA ARG A 2 25.63 3.43 -0.35
C ARG A 2 24.68 4.61 -0.25
N PHE A 3 23.45 4.47 -0.73
CA PHE A 3 22.42 5.47 -0.52
C PHE A 3 21.64 5.17 0.76
N PRO A 4 21.53 6.11 1.70
CA PRO A 4 20.52 6.08 2.74
C PRO A 4 19.21 6.61 2.15
N LYS A 5 18.15 5.80 2.19
CA LYS A 5 16.77 6.28 1.98
C LYS A 5 16.06 5.92 3.29
N GLY A 6 15.79 6.87 4.17
CA GLY A 6 15.11 8.12 3.89
C GLY A 6 13.73 8.00 4.50
N THR A 7 13.63 8.45 5.74
CA THR A 7 12.39 8.73 6.45
C THR A 7 11.50 9.67 5.63
N THR A 8 10.22 9.33 5.44
CA THR A 8 9.21 10.35 5.11
C THR A 8 7.83 9.87 5.50
N GLY A 9 7.26 10.54 6.51
CA GLY A 9 5.85 10.42 6.88
C GLY A 9 4.97 11.09 5.83
N GLY A 10 3.76 10.53 5.67
CA GLY A 10 2.69 11.07 4.84
C GLY A 10 1.37 10.41 5.24
N SER A 11 0.42 11.24 5.65
CA SER A 11 -0.79 10.89 6.38
C SER A 11 -1.75 9.97 5.63
N GLY A 12 -1.61 8.68 5.91
CA GLY A 12 -2.62 7.63 5.73
C GLY A 12 -2.49 6.68 6.92
N GLY A 13 -2.85 7.18 8.12
CA GLY A 13 -2.74 6.48 9.40
C GLY A 13 -1.44 5.71 9.59
N THR A 14 -0.30 6.41 9.69
CA THR A 14 1.07 5.88 9.84
C THR A 14 1.09 4.47 10.41
N CYS A 15 1.45 3.50 9.58
CA CYS A 15 1.63 2.13 10.04
C CYS A 15 2.97 2.02 10.76
N THR A 16 2.96 2.51 11.99
CA THR A 16 4.10 2.53 12.88
C THR A 16 3.68 1.90 14.19
N ASP A 17 4.65 1.28 14.85
CA ASP A 17 4.47 0.84 16.22
C ASP A 17 4.45 2.07 17.12
N ARG A 18 3.38 2.20 17.89
CA ARG A 18 3.15 3.25 18.90
C ARG A 18 3.79 2.91 20.23
N ASN A 19 4.23 1.66 20.42
CA ASN A 19 4.86 1.19 21.64
C ASN A 19 6.23 0.57 21.33
N THR A 20 7.22 0.83 22.19
CA THR A 20 8.57 0.27 22.08
C THR A 20 8.60 -1.24 22.31
N TYR A 21 7.62 -1.78 23.04
CA TYR A 21 7.49 -3.22 23.31
C TYR A 21 6.76 -3.99 22.20
N CYS A 22 6.23 -3.32 21.17
CA CYS A 22 5.57 -3.97 20.06
C CYS A 22 6.37 -5.12 19.41
N PRO A 23 7.70 -5.03 19.21
CA PRO A 23 8.49 -6.14 18.68
C PRO A 23 8.56 -7.33 19.62
N SER A 24 8.67 -7.10 20.94
CA SER A 24 8.69 -8.17 21.94
C SER A 24 7.35 -8.89 21.95
N TRP A 25 6.25 -8.13 22.07
CA TRP A 25 4.90 -8.67 22.07
C TRP A 25 4.55 -9.41 20.78
N ALA A 26 5.00 -8.91 19.63
CA ALA A 26 4.84 -9.62 18.37
C ALA A 26 5.60 -10.95 18.36
N ASN A 27 6.80 -11.02 18.94
CA ASN A 27 7.56 -12.27 19.10
C ASN A 27 6.89 -13.22 20.10
N ASP A 28 6.27 -12.68 21.16
CA ASP A 28 5.52 -13.45 22.16
C ASP A 28 4.15 -13.94 21.63
N GLY A 29 3.76 -13.52 20.42
CA GLY A 29 2.51 -13.94 19.78
C GLY A 29 1.28 -13.10 20.11
N GLU A 30 1.45 -11.92 20.70
CA GLU A 30 0.36 -10.99 21.06
C GLU A 30 -0.46 -10.54 19.84
N CYS A 31 0.09 -10.63 18.62
CA CYS A 31 -0.67 -10.36 17.41
C CYS A 31 -1.90 -11.28 17.25
N SER A 32 -1.83 -12.49 17.80
CA SER A 32 -2.92 -13.47 17.78
C SER A 32 -3.65 -13.54 19.12
N ALA A 33 -2.94 -13.34 20.24
CA ALA A 33 -3.54 -13.35 21.58
C ALA A 33 -4.32 -12.06 21.89
N ASN A 34 -3.81 -10.89 21.46
CA ASN A 34 -4.42 -9.57 21.60
C ASN A 34 -4.41 -8.77 20.29
N PRO A 35 -5.11 -9.25 19.25
CA PRO A 35 -5.17 -8.57 17.97
C PRO A 35 -5.73 -7.15 18.10
N SER A 36 -6.72 -6.89 18.96
CA SER A 36 -7.32 -5.55 19.13
C SER A 36 -6.31 -4.50 19.58
N TYR A 37 -5.45 -4.84 20.54
CA TYR A 37 -4.42 -3.94 21.04
C TYR A 37 -3.28 -3.83 20.03
N MET A 38 -2.80 -4.96 19.53
CA MET A 38 -1.72 -5.00 18.55
C MET A 38 -2.08 -4.31 17.23
N LEU A 39 -3.31 -4.45 16.73
CA LEU A 39 -3.79 -3.77 15.53
C LEU A 39 -4.06 -2.27 15.76
N THR A 40 -4.10 -1.81 17.00
CA THR A 40 -4.26 -0.39 17.30
C THR A 40 -2.90 0.27 17.50
N TYR A 41 -2.00 -0.40 18.22
CA TYR A 41 -0.73 0.15 18.69
C TYR A 41 0.49 -0.44 17.99
N CYS A 42 0.45 -1.68 17.51
CA CYS A 42 1.61 -2.45 17.04
C CYS A 42 1.41 -3.03 15.63
N ARG A 43 0.66 -2.33 14.78
CA ARG A 43 0.30 -2.80 13.42
C ARG A 43 1.51 -3.18 12.58
N LYS A 44 2.63 -2.48 12.76
CA LYS A 44 3.86 -2.74 12.03
C LYS A 44 4.53 -4.01 12.52
N SER A 45 4.68 -4.19 13.83
CA SER A 45 5.24 -5.40 14.43
C SER A 45 4.40 -6.63 14.10
N CYS A 46 3.07 -6.50 14.01
CA CYS A 46 2.18 -7.58 13.59
C CYS A 46 2.08 -7.78 12.07
N LYS A 47 2.81 -6.99 11.27
CA LYS A 47 2.78 -7.04 9.80
C LYS A 47 1.37 -6.80 9.23
N GLN A 48 0.54 -6.07 9.97
CA GLN A 48 -0.85 -5.73 9.61
C GLN A 48 -0.95 -4.36 8.94
N CYS A 49 0.17 -3.88 8.40
CA CYS A 49 0.23 -2.72 7.53
C CYS A 49 -0.31 -3.05 6.13
N ASN A 50 -1.59 -3.41 6.01
CA ASN A 50 -2.23 -3.64 4.71
C ASN A 50 -2.80 -2.35 4.08
N GLY A 51 -2.42 -1.19 4.59
CA GLY A 51 -2.84 0.12 4.09
C GLY A 51 -1.77 0.82 3.28
N GLY A 52 -1.68 0.53 1.98
CA GLY A 52 -1.30 1.53 0.97
C GLY A 52 0.15 1.57 0.48
N THR A 53 0.67 0.45 -0.04
CA THR A 53 1.72 0.49 -1.07
C THR A 53 1.30 -0.30 -2.32
N THR A 54 0.16 0.06 -2.89
CA THR A 54 0.15 0.21 -4.35
C THR A 54 0.48 1.66 -4.63
N ASN A 55 1.71 1.86 -5.07
CA ASN A 55 2.14 2.96 -5.92
C ASN A 55 0.95 3.76 -6.48
N GLY A 56 0.87 5.05 -6.12
CA GLY A 56 -0.29 5.91 -6.29
C GLY A 56 -1.13 5.60 -7.53
N ASN A 57 -2.22 4.87 -7.32
CA ASN A 57 -3.34 4.67 -8.23
C ASN A 57 -2.98 4.40 -9.70
N CYS A 58 -2.05 3.47 -9.94
CA CYS A 58 -2.02 2.75 -11.21
C CYS A 58 -3.25 1.83 -11.32
N ARG A 59 -4.42 2.42 -11.52
CA ARG A 59 -5.68 1.70 -11.66
C ARG A 59 -6.46 2.19 -12.86
N ASN A 60 -7.17 1.27 -13.47
CA ASN A 60 -8.18 1.62 -14.45
C ASN A 60 -9.33 2.34 -13.76
N LYS A 61 -9.65 3.54 -14.25
CA LYS A 61 -10.81 4.34 -13.84
C LYS A 61 -12.11 3.79 -14.41
N ASP A 62 -12.06 3.13 -15.57
CA ASP A 62 -13.21 2.52 -16.22
C ASP A 62 -13.08 0.98 -16.16
N SER A 63 -14.17 0.28 -15.85
CA SER A 63 -14.20 -1.18 -15.78
C SER A 63 -14.02 -1.85 -17.15
N ARG A 64 -14.34 -1.14 -18.24
CA ARG A 64 -14.20 -1.61 -19.63
C ARG A 64 -12.77 -1.54 -20.15
N CYS A 65 -11.86 -0.95 -19.37
CA CYS A 65 -10.45 -0.87 -19.73
C CYS A 65 -9.84 -2.23 -20.08
N ARG A 66 -10.32 -3.33 -19.51
CA ARG A 66 -9.84 -4.68 -19.86
C ARG A 66 -10.06 -5.04 -21.34
N GLY A 67 -11.14 -4.56 -21.96
CA GLY A 67 -11.45 -4.80 -23.37
C GLY A 67 -10.77 -3.83 -24.33
N TRP A 68 -10.08 -2.81 -23.81
CA TRP A 68 -9.54 -1.71 -24.62
C TRP A 68 -8.02 -1.64 -24.66
N ARG A 69 -7.32 -2.73 -24.32
CA ARG A 69 -5.84 -2.78 -24.35
C ARG A 69 -5.27 -2.35 -25.71
N SER A 70 -5.93 -2.68 -26.82
CA SER A 70 -5.49 -2.30 -28.17
C SER A 70 -5.67 -0.82 -28.51
N TYR A 71 -6.46 -0.08 -27.74
CA TYR A 71 -6.69 1.35 -27.96
C TYR A 71 -5.71 2.24 -27.21
N CYS A 72 -4.84 1.66 -26.38
CA CYS A 72 -3.74 2.37 -25.72
C CYS A 72 -2.82 3.02 -26.78
N GLY A 73 -2.50 4.30 -26.62
CA GLY A 73 -1.69 5.12 -27.53
C GLY A 73 -2.47 5.74 -28.70
N ASN A 74 -3.62 5.18 -29.07
CA ASN A 74 -4.45 5.69 -30.17
C ASN A 74 -5.68 6.45 -29.68
N ASN A 75 -6.16 6.15 -28.47
CA ASN A 75 -7.37 6.74 -27.92
C ASN A 75 -7.10 7.46 -26.60
N ARG A 76 -7.20 8.80 -26.63
CA ARG A 76 -6.96 9.69 -25.49
C ARG A 76 -7.83 9.39 -24.27
N TYR A 77 -9.04 8.84 -24.45
CA TYR A 77 -9.90 8.44 -23.35
C TYR A 77 -9.34 7.20 -22.64
N VAL A 78 -8.91 6.20 -23.40
CA VAL A 78 -8.32 4.98 -22.88
C VAL A 78 -6.98 5.29 -22.22
N ASP A 79 -6.13 6.15 -22.78
CA ASP A 79 -4.84 6.51 -22.15
C ASP A 79 -5.00 7.22 -20.81
N ARG A 80 -6.02 8.08 -20.67
CA ARG A 80 -6.24 8.85 -19.46
C ARG A 80 -6.93 8.05 -18.35
N ASN A 81 -7.79 7.12 -18.74
CA ASN A 81 -8.66 6.38 -17.83
C ASN A 81 -8.20 4.94 -17.59
N CYS A 82 -7.50 4.32 -18.54
CA CYS A 82 -7.08 2.93 -18.49
C CYS A 82 -5.59 2.78 -18.20
N LYS A 83 -5.08 3.58 -17.25
CA LYS A 83 -3.64 3.68 -16.96
C LYS A 83 -3.00 2.34 -16.59
N GLN A 84 -3.74 1.50 -15.89
CA GLN A 84 -3.27 0.18 -15.48
C GLN A 84 -3.30 -0.81 -16.64
N THR A 85 -4.38 -0.84 -17.44
CA THR A 85 -4.42 -1.66 -18.64
C THR A 85 -3.37 -1.22 -19.63
N CYS A 86 -3.12 0.08 -19.78
CA CYS A 86 -2.15 0.60 -20.74
C CYS A 86 -0.72 0.63 -20.21
N GLU A 87 -0.49 0.17 -18.97
CA GLU A 87 0.83 0.22 -18.31
C GLU A 87 1.47 1.61 -18.38
N THR A 88 0.63 2.67 -18.38
CA THR A 88 1.05 4.08 -18.44
C THR A 88 1.17 4.69 -17.04
N CYS A 89 1.52 3.83 -16.10
CA CYS A 89 1.96 4.14 -14.75
C CYS A 89 3.47 3.95 -14.71
#